data_AF-A0A831XNT2-F1
#
_entry.id   AF-A0A831XNT2-F1
#
_cell.length_a   1.000
_cell.length_b   1.000
_cell.length_c   1.000
_cell.angle_alpha   90.00
_cell.angle_beta   90.00
_cell.angle_gamma   90.00
#
_symmetry.space_group_name_H-M   'P 1'
#
loop_
_entity.id
_entity.type
_entity.pdbx_description
1 polymer ?
#
loop_
_entity_poly.entity_id
_entity_poly.type
_entity_poly.pdbx_seq_one_letter_code
_entity_poly.pdbx_strand_id
1 'polypeptide(L)' 'MATVSGSPSFARDIQPLFRDKDRESMRFLFDLYSYEDVTAHASEILEELEEGEMPCDGPWPPEQIELFRRWVDEGMAP' A
#
# COMPACT_ATOMS: atom_id res chain seq x y z
N MET A 1 -7.20 -7.64 -23.63
CA MET A 1 -6.60 -6.87 -22.52
C MET A 1 -7.60 -6.90 -21.38
N ALA A 2 -7.26 -7.51 -20.26
CA ALA A 2 -8.18 -7.71 -19.15
C ALA A 2 -8.50 -6.36 -18.51
N THR A 3 -9.72 -5.89 -18.70
CA THR A 3 -10.31 -4.83 -17.88
C THR A 3 -10.38 -5.35 -16.45
N VAL A 4 -9.52 -4.86 -15.55
CA VAL A 4 -9.70 -5.06 -14.12
C VAL A 4 -10.84 -4.12 -13.69
N SER A 5 -12.07 -4.54 -13.98
CA SER A 5 -13.31 -3.86 -13.57
C SER A 5 -13.71 -4.33 -12.17
N GLY A 6 -12.84 -4.06 -11.20
CA GLY A 6 -13.14 -4.22 -9.79
C GLY A 6 -12.28 -3.26 -8.99
N SER A 7 -12.86 -2.66 -7.96
CA SER A 7 -12.14 -1.88 -6.95
C SER A 7 -10.94 -2.68 -6.43
N PRO A 8 -9.77 -2.05 -6.26
CA PRO A 8 -8.67 -2.69 -5.55
C PRO A 8 -9.11 -3.01 -4.12
N SER A 9 -8.59 -4.09 -3.56
CA SER A 9 -8.87 -4.55 -2.20
C SER A 9 -7.58 -4.83 -1.45
N PHE A 10 -7.60 -4.68 -0.13
CA PHE A 10 -6.39 -4.78 0.67
C PHE A 10 -5.75 -6.16 0.53
N ALA A 11 -6.49 -7.23 0.83
CA ALA A 11 -5.95 -8.58 0.82
C ALA A 11 -5.50 -9.06 -0.58
N ARG A 12 -6.15 -8.59 -1.66
CA ARG A 12 -5.84 -9.05 -3.03
C ARG A 12 -4.74 -8.23 -3.69
N ASP A 13 -4.80 -6.91 -3.56
CA ASP A 13 -4.05 -5.99 -4.41
C ASP A 13 -3.03 -5.16 -3.63
N ILE A 14 -3.25 -4.89 -2.34
CA ILE A 14 -2.39 -3.99 -1.55
C ILE A 14 -1.41 -4.76 -0.66
N GLN A 15 -1.91 -5.73 0.12
CA GLN A 15 -1.11 -6.56 1.00
C GLN A 15 0.08 -7.22 0.28
N PRO A 16 -0.08 -7.79 -0.95
CA PRO A 16 1.03 -8.41 -1.66
C PRO A 16 2.10 -7.42 -2.17
N LEU A 17 1.80 -6.11 -2.21
CA LEU A 17 2.78 -5.09 -2.61
C LEU A 17 3.78 -4.83 -1.49
N PHE A 18 3.34 -4.96 -0.24
CA PHE A 18 4.22 -4.90 0.91
C PHE A 18 5.03 -6.20 1.01
N ARG A 19 6.34 -6.11 0.79
CA ARG A 19 7.24 -7.27 0.93
C ARG A 19 7.47 -7.54 2.41
N ASP A 20 7.84 -8.76 2.76
CA ASP A 20 8.21 -9.12 4.14
C ASP A 20 9.28 -8.17 4.71
N LYS A 21 10.23 -7.73 3.87
CA LYS A 21 11.27 -6.78 4.28
C LYS A 21 10.72 -5.38 4.60
N ASP A 22 9.73 -4.92 3.85
CA ASP A 22 9.06 -3.63 4.09
C ASP A 22 8.31 -3.70 5.43
N ARG A 23 7.61 -4.81 5.65
CA ARG A 23 6.93 -5.11 6.92
C ARG A 23 7.92 -5.17 8.08
N GLU A 24 9.03 -5.90 7.98
CA GLU A 24 10.04 -5.97 9.04
C GLU A 24 10.64 -4.60 9.35
N SER A 25 10.89 -3.81 8.31
CA SER A 25 11.39 -2.44 8.45
C SER A 25 10.39 -1.54 9.14
N MET A 26 9.08 -1.72 8.94
CA MET A 26 8.03 -0.88 9.52
C MET A 26 7.39 -1.43 10.80
N ARG A 27 7.67 -2.68 11.17
CA ARG A 27 7.07 -3.37 12.33
C ARG A 27 7.27 -2.65 13.66
N PHE A 28 8.23 -1.74 13.73
CA PHE A 28 8.47 -0.90 14.91
C PHE A 28 7.46 0.25 15.06
N LEU A 29 6.79 0.66 13.98
CA LEU A 29 5.73 1.66 13.94
C LEU A 29 4.35 1.00 13.87
N PHE A 30 4.11 0.18 12.85
CA PHE A 30 2.82 -0.49 12.61
C PHE A 30 2.99 -1.74 11.71
N ASP A 31 1.96 -2.58 11.60
CA ASP A 31 2.01 -3.78 10.77
C ASP A 31 1.42 -3.53 9.37
N LEU A 32 2.28 -3.51 8.34
CA LEU A 32 1.86 -3.36 6.94
C LEU A 32 0.97 -4.51 6.42
N TYR A 33 0.85 -5.61 7.16
CA TYR A 33 -0.06 -6.72 6.83
C TYR A 33 -1.38 -6.63 7.59
N SER A 34 -1.50 -5.69 8.51
CA SER A 34 -2.74 -5.42 9.24
C SER A 34 -3.54 -4.39 8.46
N TYR A 35 -4.72 -4.80 8.02
CA TYR A 35 -5.66 -3.89 7.36
C TYR A 35 -5.98 -2.67 8.24
N GLU A 36 -6.18 -2.87 9.56
CA GLU A 36 -6.52 -1.79 10.47
C GLU A 36 -5.39 -0.76 10.58
N ASP A 37 -4.14 -1.22 10.70
CA ASP A 37 -2.98 -0.34 10.74
C ASP A 37 -2.77 0.39 9.41
N VAL A 38 -2.84 -0.33 8.28
CA VAL A 38 -2.65 0.27 6.95
C VAL A 38 -3.75 1.26 6.61
N THR A 39 -5.00 0.99 6.99
CA THR A 39 -6.10 1.95 6.77
C THR A 39 -6.02 3.16 7.69
N ALA A 40 -5.58 2.98 8.94
CA ALA A 40 -5.37 4.09 9.86
C ALA A 40 -4.26 5.05 9.37
N HIS A 41 -3.22 4.52 8.73
CA HIS A 41 -2.07 5.26 8.23
C HIS A 41 -2.03 5.41 6.71
N ALA A 42 -3.13 5.14 6.00
CA ALA A 42 -3.14 5.03 4.55
C ALA A 42 -2.67 6.32 3.85
N SER A 43 -3.09 7.48 4.35
CA SER A 43 -2.69 8.78 3.79
C SER A 43 -1.20 9.06 3.98
N GLU A 44 -0.66 8.75 5.17
CA GLU A 44 0.77 8.93 5.48
C GLU A 44 1.63 7.98 4.65
N ILE A 45 1.21 6.72 4.51
CA ILE A 45 1.87 5.73 3.65
C ILE A 45 1.86 6.20 2.20
N LEU A 46 0.74 6.74 1.69
CA LEU A 46 0.65 7.22 0.32
C LEU A 46 1.62 8.39 0.07
N GLU A 47 1.68 9.36 0.98
CA GLU A 47 2.61 10.51 0.89
C GLU A 47 4.06 10.04 0.84
N GLU A 48 4.47 9.17 1.74
CA GLU A 48 5.82 8.59 1.80
C GLU A 48 6.19 7.77 0.56
N LEU A 49 5.20 7.07 -0.03
CA LEU A 49 5.36 6.35 -1.29
C LEU A 49 5.50 7.31 -2.48
N GLU A 50 4.76 8.42 -2.50
CA GLU A 50 4.84 9.46 -3.53
C GLU A 50 6.15 10.26 -3.46
N GLU A 51 6.64 10.55 -2.25
CA GLU A 51 7.94 11.18 -2.04
C GLU A 51 9.11 10.22 -2.34
N GLY A 52 8.86 8.91 -2.34
CA GLY A 52 9.85 7.88 -2.60
C GLY A 52 10.82 7.66 -1.45
N GLU A 53 10.50 8.17 -0.25
CA GLU A 53 11.22 7.88 0.99
C GLU A 53 10.95 6.44 1.46
N MET A 54 9.80 5.88 1.04
CA MET A 54 9.45 4.48 1.28
C MET A 54 9.25 3.65 0.00
N PRO A 55 9.60 2.35 0.05
CA PRO A 55 10.29 1.65 1.14
C PRO A 55 11.82 1.89 1.16
N CYS A 56 12.45 1.69 2.33
CA CYS A 56 13.90 1.84 2.60
C CYS A 56 14.86 1.13 1.61
N ASP A 57 14.37 0.21 0.78
CA ASP A 57 15.15 -0.61 -0.15
C ASP A 57 14.96 -0.18 -1.63
N GLY A 58 14.16 0.86 -1.87
CA GLY A 58 13.90 1.44 -3.18
C GLY A 58 12.42 1.71 -3.41
N PRO A 59 12.06 2.85 -4.03
CA PRO A 59 10.68 3.30 -4.17
C PRO A 59 9.83 2.32 -4.99
N TRP A 60 8.54 2.29 -4.70
CA TRP A 60 7.59 1.54 -5.52
C TRP A 60 7.53 2.09 -6.95
N PRO A 61 7.29 1.23 -7.96
CA PRO A 61 6.99 1.72 -9.29
C PRO A 61 5.68 2.53 -9.25
N PRO A 62 5.55 3.59 -10.09
CA PRO A 62 4.41 4.50 -10.07
C PRO A 62 3.06 3.78 -10.27
N GLU A 63 3.06 2.64 -10.96
CA GLU A 63 1.88 1.80 -11.17
C GLU A 63 1.31 1.22 -9.86
N GLN A 64 2.18 0.88 -8.91
CA GLN A 64 1.79 0.37 -7.59
C GLN A 64 1.33 1.50 -6.68
N ILE A 65 1.98 2.67 -6.76
CA ILE A 65 1.56 3.87 -6.03
C ILE A 65 0.15 4.29 -6.47
N GLU A 66 -0.11 4.33 -7.78
CA GLU A 66 -1.44 4.62 -8.31
C GLU A 66 -2.48 3.57 -7.91
N LEU A 67 -2.11 2.28 -7.78
CA LEU A 67 -3.00 1.25 -7.27
C LEU A 67 -3.36 1.48 -5.79
N PHE A 68 -2.37 1.83 -4.97
CA PHE A 68 -2.57 2.14 -3.56
C PHE A 68 -3.42 3.39 -3.38
N ARG A 69 -3.09 4.46 -4.11
CA ARG A 69 -3.88 5.70 -4.16
C ARG A 69 -5.34 5.41 -4.50
N ARG A 70 -5.58 4.63 -5.56
CA ARG A 70 -6.92 4.27 -5.98
C ARG A 70 -7.68 3.49 -4.90
N TRP A 71 -7.01 2.61 -4.17
CA TRP A 71 -7.61 1.90 -3.04
C TRP A 71 -8.00 2.84 -1.89
N VAL A 72 -7.14 3.82 -1.59
CA VAL A 72 -7.44 4.89 -0.62
C VAL A 72 -8.66 5.71 -1.05
N ASP A 73 -8.67 6.18 -2.31
CA ASP A 73 -9.76 6.98 -2.88
C ASP A 73 -11.10 6.23 -2.95
N GLU A 74 -11.06 4.90 -3.18
CA GLU A 74 -12.26 4.06 -3.26
C GLU A 74 -12.78 3.61 -1.87
N GLY A 75 -12.19 4.09 -0.77
CA GLY A 75 -12.67 3.84 0.58
C GLY A 75 -12.06 2.60 1.25
N MET A 76 -10.88 2.18 0.79
CA MET A 76 -10.04 1.18 1.43
C MET A 76 -10.72 -0.17 1.64
N ALA A 77 -11.21 -0.80 0.56
CA ALA A 77 -11.88 -2.10 0.68
C ALA A 77 -10.93 -3.18 1.28
N PRO A 78 -11.39 -4.04 2.21
CA PRO A 78 -10.57 -5.10 2.81
C PRO A 78 -10.19 -6.21 1.82
#